data_AF-A0A8K0L0J3-F1
#
_entry.id   AF-A0A8K0L0J3-F1
#
_cell.length_a   1.000
_cell.length_b   1.000
_cell.length_c   1.000
_cell.angle_alpha   90.00
_cell.angle_beta   90.00
_cell.angle_gamma   90.00
#
_symmetry.space_group_name_H-M   'P 1'
#
loop_
_entity.id
_entity.type
_entity.pdbx_description
1 polymer ?
#
loop_
_entity_poly.entity_id
_entity_poly.type
_entity_poly.pdbx_seq_one_letter_code
_entity_poly.pdbx_strand_id
1 'polypeptide(L)'
;MLLGSLSLLLGLSAAAPSPERLEARATGALSAWLPVQSARAYQGVLDNIGSTGAKVSGARAGVVVASPSKTNPDYFYTWTRDSALVFKALVDQFISGKTELESRIQDYISHCAKLQQVSNPSGQLCTGGLAEPKYYVDETQFTGAWGRPQRDGPALRATAMIAYARTLLSRGRTAQVSNIIWPIVQNDLSYVTQYWNQTGFDLWEEVNSASFFTTAVQYRSLVEGSWLASQIGQSCTNCDSQAPNVLCFLQSYWTGSYVRSNTGGGRSGRDANSILTSIHLFDKATGCDSATFQPCSDKALANHKVVTDSFRSIYTINQGIAQGTGVAVGRYPEDSYYGGNPWYLATFAAAEQLYDAVFTWRRLGSLSITSISLPFFRDIYPSAAVGTYASTTAQFTAITSAALIYADTYLQNAQGYTPQSGDLAEQYTRSNGQPTSAADLTWSYAAFLTAIQARDNMMPDSWGASSARVPTSCSASSATGPCRPATNTNWGNPGTPSTSTGPTPSPTGGCTAPSLTSVTFNEIATTTFGENIFLVGSIAELGNWDTSRAVALSADRYTSSNNLWYVSVTLSAGARFEYKYFRKASDGAIRWESDPNRGYTVPSDCQGQAVQNDSWR
;
A
#
# COMPACT_ATOMS: atom_id res chain seq x y z
N MET A 1 -40.71 -17.01 -63.31
CA MET A 1 -39.66 -17.64 -62.48
C MET A 1 -38.49 -16.68 -62.47
N LEU A 2 -38.33 -15.85 -61.43
CA LEU A 2 -37.59 -16.15 -60.17
C LEU A 2 -36.10 -16.41 -60.47
N LEU A 3 -35.10 -15.79 -59.84
CA LEU A 3 -35.03 -14.84 -58.71
C LEU A 3 -33.60 -14.28 -58.70
N GLY A 4 -33.42 -13.12 -58.08
CA GLY A 4 -32.16 -12.39 -57.99
C GLY A 4 -31.24 -12.84 -56.86
N SER A 5 -30.08 -12.20 -56.78
CA SER A 5 -29.34 -12.04 -55.52
C SER A 5 -28.52 -10.75 -55.61
N LEU A 6 -28.97 -9.75 -54.85
CA LEU A 6 -28.38 -8.44 -54.66
C LEU A 6 -27.37 -8.55 -53.50
N SER A 7 -26.11 -8.17 -53.74
CA SER A 7 -25.07 -8.17 -52.70
C SER A 7 -25.30 -7.02 -51.72
N LEU A 8 -25.57 -7.35 -50.46
CA LEU A 8 -25.71 -6.41 -49.35
C LEU A 8 -24.30 -5.97 -48.89
N LEU A 9 -23.92 -4.71 -49.15
CA LEU A 9 -22.85 -4.03 -48.41
C LEU A 9 -23.41 -3.58 -47.07
N LEU A 10 -23.07 -4.30 -46.00
CA LEU A 10 -23.28 -3.84 -44.62
C LEU A 10 -22.20 -2.82 -44.26
N GLY A 11 -22.60 -1.55 -44.19
CA GLY A 11 -21.79 -0.49 -43.61
C GLY A 11 -21.60 -0.72 -42.11
N LEU A 12 -20.36 -0.83 -41.68
CA LEU A 12 -19.98 -0.67 -40.27
C LEU A 12 -20.19 0.80 -39.88
N SER A 13 -21.37 1.11 -39.34
CA SER A 13 -21.58 2.33 -38.58
C SER A 13 -20.76 2.23 -37.31
N ALA A 14 -19.64 2.96 -37.24
CA ALA A 14 -18.97 3.25 -35.98
C ALA A 14 -20.00 3.92 -35.06
N ALA A 15 -20.40 3.23 -33.99
CA ALA A 15 -21.24 3.82 -32.97
C ALA A 15 -20.49 5.04 -32.41
N ALA A 16 -21.06 6.23 -32.55
CA ALA A 16 -20.54 7.40 -31.86
C ALA A 16 -20.49 7.07 -30.36
N PRO A 17 -19.40 7.40 -29.65
CA PRO A 17 -19.34 7.19 -28.21
C PRO A 17 -20.56 7.86 -27.57
N SER A 18 -21.24 7.12 -26.70
CA SER A 18 -22.32 7.64 -25.87
C SER A 18 -21.87 8.97 -25.26
N PRO A 19 -22.66 10.05 -25.33
CA PRO A 19 -22.27 11.31 -24.70
C PRO A 19 -21.96 11.04 -23.22
N GLU A 20 -20.75 11.41 -22.78
CA GLU A 20 -20.32 11.29 -21.39
C GLU A 20 -21.37 11.93 -20.49
N ARG A 21 -22.08 11.11 -19.71
CA ARG A 21 -23.07 11.61 -18.76
C ARG A 21 -22.31 12.17 -17.57
N LEU A 22 -22.03 13.47 -17.60
CA LEU A 22 -21.39 14.16 -16.48
C LEU A 22 -22.22 13.98 -15.22
N GLU A 23 -21.66 13.35 -14.20
CA GLU A 23 -22.33 13.26 -12.91
C GLU A 23 -22.41 14.63 -12.25
N ALA A 24 -23.51 14.88 -11.54
CA ALA A 24 -23.67 16.11 -10.78
C ALA A 24 -22.60 16.14 -9.66
N ARG A 25 -21.90 17.27 -9.56
CA ARG A 25 -20.80 17.45 -8.60
C ARG A 25 -21.31 17.96 -7.27
N ALA A 26 -20.54 17.73 -6.22
CA ALA A 26 -20.73 18.40 -4.94
C ALA A 26 -20.52 19.91 -5.12
N THR A 27 -21.40 20.70 -4.51
CA THR A 27 -21.38 22.18 -4.57
C THR A 27 -21.64 22.75 -3.18
N GLY A 28 -21.49 24.07 -3.03
CA GLY A 28 -21.72 24.78 -1.78
C GLY A 28 -20.45 25.05 -0.98
N ALA A 29 -20.61 25.63 0.22
CA ALA A 29 -19.49 25.99 1.08
C ALA A 29 -18.72 24.74 1.56
N LEU A 30 -17.39 24.84 1.61
CA LEU A 30 -16.53 23.73 2.09
C LEU A 30 -16.98 23.22 3.45
N SER A 31 -17.28 24.12 4.39
CA SER A 31 -17.72 23.78 5.75
C SER A 31 -19.00 22.94 5.81
N ALA A 32 -19.88 23.04 4.81
CA ALA A 32 -21.09 22.22 4.73
C ALA A 32 -20.82 20.85 4.10
N TRP A 33 -19.86 20.75 3.17
CA TRP A 33 -19.48 19.50 2.51
C TRP A 33 -18.65 18.58 3.40
N LEU A 34 -17.70 19.13 4.17
CA LEU A 34 -16.78 18.36 5.02
C LEU A 34 -17.47 17.31 5.92
N PRO A 35 -18.47 17.63 6.75
CA PRO A 35 -19.10 16.63 7.61
C PRO A 35 -19.83 15.53 6.83
N VAL A 36 -20.45 15.87 5.70
CA VAL A 36 -21.15 14.91 4.83
C VAL A 36 -20.13 13.96 4.17
N GLN A 37 -19.06 14.53 3.62
CA GLN A 37 -18.00 13.74 3.00
C GLN A 37 -17.24 12.89 4.02
N SER A 38 -17.01 13.38 5.25
CA SER A 38 -16.40 12.59 6.33
C SER A 38 -17.23 11.36 6.68
N ALA A 39 -18.56 11.51 6.78
CA ALA A 39 -19.45 10.37 7.01
C ALA A 39 -19.42 9.39 5.82
N ARG A 40 -19.45 9.89 4.58
CA ARG A 40 -19.38 9.04 3.39
C ARG A 40 -18.06 8.31 3.27
N ALA A 41 -16.94 9.00 3.50
CA ALA A 41 -15.60 8.41 3.40
C ALA A 41 -15.36 7.36 4.48
N TYR A 42 -15.80 7.62 5.73
CA TYR A 42 -15.76 6.63 6.80
C TYR A 42 -16.53 5.36 6.41
N GLN A 43 -17.75 5.51 5.89
CA GLN A 43 -18.52 4.36 5.43
C GLN A 43 -17.89 3.68 4.22
N GLY A 44 -17.33 4.44 3.26
CA GLY A 44 -16.64 3.91 2.09
C GLY A 44 -15.42 3.04 2.45
N VAL A 45 -14.66 3.42 3.49
CA VAL A 45 -13.62 2.56 4.04
C VAL A 45 -14.21 1.26 4.59
N LEU A 46 -15.23 1.34 5.45
CA LEU A 46 -15.83 0.15 6.07
C LEU A 46 -16.50 -0.78 5.06
N ASP A 47 -17.10 -0.24 4.01
CA ASP A 47 -17.75 -0.97 2.92
C ASP A 47 -16.76 -1.83 2.14
N ASN A 48 -15.46 -1.48 2.16
CA ASN A 48 -14.38 -2.16 1.46
C ASN A 48 -13.54 -3.10 2.35
N ILE A 49 -13.96 -3.34 3.61
CA ILE A 49 -13.27 -4.21 4.54
C ILE A 49 -14.06 -5.50 4.78
N GLY A 50 -13.44 -6.64 4.49
CA GLY A 50 -14.03 -7.94 4.76
C GLY A 50 -14.15 -8.25 6.26
N SER A 51 -15.01 -9.16 6.68
CA SER A 51 -15.98 -9.93 5.88
C SER A 51 -17.38 -9.30 5.86
N THR A 52 -17.53 -8.10 6.41
CA THR A 52 -18.82 -7.42 6.60
C THR A 52 -19.03 -6.22 5.69
N GLY A 53 -18.01 -5.79 4.94
CA GLY A 53 -18.10 -4.66 4.02
C GLY A 53 -19.10 -4.90 2.90
N ALA A 54 -19.96 -3.92 2.67
CA ALA A 54 -21.09 -4.02 1.74
C ALA A 54 -20.68 -4.20 0.27
N LYS A 55 -19.46 -3.79 -0.12
CA LYS A 55 -18.99 -3.79 -1.52
C LYS A 55 -18.00 -4.93 -1.83
N VAL A 56 -17.62 -5.72 -0.83
CA VAL A 56 -16.50 -6.69 -0.94
C VAL A 56 -16.87 -8.11 -0.57
N SER A 57 -18.02 -8.57 -1.09
CA SER A 57 -18.45 -9.96 -0.91
C SER A 57 -17.37 -10.94 -1.35
N GLY A 58 -17.02 -11.86 -0.44
CA GLY A 58 -15.95 -12.86 -0.63
C GLY A 58 -14.61 -12.50 0.06
N ALA A 59 -14.41 -11.24 0.47
CA ALA A 59 -13.22 -10.85 1.22
C ALA A 59 -13.23 -11.42 2.66
N ARG A 60 -12.09 -11.92 3.14
CA ARG A 60 -11.94 -12.46 4.50
C ARG A 60 -11.94 -11.35 5.57
N ALA A 61 -12.19 -11.71 6.82
CA ALA A 61 -12.14 -10.77 7.94
C ALA A 61 -10.78 -10.07 8.01
N GLY A 62 -10.77 -8.75 8.16
CA GLY A 62 -9.54 -7.96 8.24
C GLY A 62 -8.87 -7.64 6.90
N VAL A 63 -9.33 -8.24 5.80
CA VAL A 63 -8.85 -7.94 4.45
C VAL A 63 -9.41 -6.59 4.00
N VAL A 64 -8.52 -5.67 3.62
CA VAL A 64 -8.90 -4.43 2.93
C VAL A 64 -8.80 -4.67 1.43
N VAL A 65 -9.91 -4.50 0.71
CA VAL A 65 -9.88 -4.50 -0.76
C VAL A 65 -9.55 -3.09 -1.23
N ALA A 66 -8.63 -2.95 -2.20
CA ALA A 66 -8.25 -1.62 -2.70
C ALA A 66 -9.44 -0.89 -3.33
N SER A 67 -10.25 -1.59 -4.14
CA SER A 67 -11.51 -1.10 -4.70
C SER A 67 -12.44 -2.28 -5.02
N PRO A 68 -13.77 -2.10 -4.96
CA PRO A 68 -14.73 -3.11 -5.40
C PRO A 68 -14.72 -3.34 -6.93
N SER A 69 -13.99 -2.53 -7.69
CA SER A 69 -13.87 -2.68 -9.15
C SER A 69 -13.20 -4.01 -9.52
N LYS A 70 -13.88 -4.81 -10.34
CA LYS A 70 -13.40 -6.11 -10.84
C LYS A 70 -12.99 -6.07 -12.32
N THR A 71 -13.14 -4.92 -12.98
CA THR A 71 -12.93 -4.79 -14.43
C THR A 71 -12.49 -3.37 -14.78
N ASN A 72 -11.37 -3.26 -15.52
CA ASN A 72 -10.84 -2.04 -16.13
C ASN A 72 -10.92 -0.76 -15.25
N PRO A 73 -10.20 -0.73 -14.11
CA PRO A 73 -9.20 -1.73 -13.71
C PRO A 73 -9.77 -2.78 -12.74
N ASP A 74 -9.17 -3.96 -12.72
CA ASP A 74 -9.46 -4.99 -11.72
C ASP A 74 -8.60 -4.77 -10.47
N TYR A 75 -9.23 -4.21 -9.43
CA TYR A 75 -8.61 -3.84 -8.15
C TYR A 75 -9.19 -4.64 -6.99
N PHE A 76 -9.89 -5.76 -7.27
CA PHE A 76 -10.49 -6.62 -6.27
C PHE A 76 -9.44 -7.56 -5.63
N TYR A 77 -8.41 -6.95 -5.06
CA TYR A 77 -7.29 -7.58 -4.35
C TYR A 77 -7.00 -6.79 -3.08
N THR A 78 -6.21 -7.39 -2.20
CA THR A 78 -5.66 -6.71 -1.04
C THR A 78 -4.20 -6.39 -1.26
N TRP A 79 -3.85 -5.10 -1.19
CA TRP A 79 -2.46 -4.65 -1.20
C TRP A 79 -1.97 -4.48 0.23
N THR A 80 -0.74 -4.90 0.50
CA THR A 80 -0.12 -4.74 1.82
C THR A 80 -0.04 -3.26 2.19
N ARG A 81 0.34 -2.39 1.25
CA ARG A 81 0.43 -0.94 1.44
C ARG A 81 -0.92 -0.32 1.78
N ASP A 82 -1.91 -0.50 0.91
CA ASP A 82 -3.25 0.09 1.07
C ASP A 82 -3.89 -0.38 2.38
N SER A 83 -3.80 -1.68 2.69
CA SER A 83 -4.32 -2.24 3.93
C SER A 83 -3.67 -1.61 5.16
N ALA A 84 -2.34 -1.47 5.15
CA ALA A 84 -1.62 -0.89 6.27
C ALA A 84 -1.90 0.61 6.46
N LEU A 85 -1.98 1.38 5.37
CA LEU A 85 -2.31 2.81 5.42
C LEU A 85 -3.75 3.04 5.91
N VAL A 86 -4.71 2.26 5.40
CA VAL A 86 -6.11 2.32 5.83
C VAL A 86 -6.24 1.94 7.31
N PHE A 87 -5.62 0.84 7.74
CA PHE A 87 -5.69 0.45 9.14
C PHE A 87 -4.92 1.39 10.06
N LYS A 88 -3.85 2.06 9.60
CA LYS A 88 -3.22 3.12 10.37
C LYS A 88 -4.20 4.28 10.63
N ALA A 89 -4.93 4.72 9.60
CA ALA A 89 -5.96 5.75 9.75
C ALA A 89 -7.12 5.30 10.68
N LEU A 90 -7.55 4.04 10.60
CA LEU A 90 -8.58 3.50 11.49
C LEU A 90 -8.10 3.35 12.93
N VAL A 91 -6.83 3.02 13.16
CA VAL A 91 -6.23 3.00 14.50
C VAL A 91 -6.23 4.41 15.10
N ASP A 92 -5.92 5.44 14.31
CA ASP A 92 -5.96 6.83 14.81
C ASP A 92 -7.40 7.29 15.12
N GLN A 93 -8.37 6.88 14.31
CA GLN A 93 -9.80 7.07 14.58
C GLN A 93 -10.25 6.34 15.87
N PHE A 94 -9.77 5.12 16.10
CA PHE A 94 -10.01 4.36 17.32
C PHE A 94 -9.43 5.07 18.56
N ILE A 95 -8.18 5.54 18.47
CA ILE A 95 -7.52 6.32 19.53
C ILE A 95 -8.31 7.60 19.82
N SER A 96 -8.94 8.19 18.80
CA SER A 96 -9.76 9.39 18.90
C SER A 96 -11.19 9.14 19.42
N GLY A 97 -11.56 7.90 19.76
CA GLY A 97 -12.80 7.57 20.45
C GLY A 97 -13.75 6.63 19.71
N LYS A 98 -13.47 6.22 18.47
CA LYS A 98 -14.27 5.23 17.72
C LYS A 98 -13.95 3.80 18.17
N THR A 99 -14.31 3.47 19.41
CA THR A 99 -13.95 2.21 20.05
C THR A 99 -14.55 0.98 19.39
N GLU A 100 -15.62 1.14 18.60
CA GLU A 100 -16.23 0.08 17.80
C GLU A 100 -15.32 -0.51 16.72
N LEU A 101 -14.21 0.18 16.38
CA LEU A 101 -13.21 -0.28 15.42
C LEU A 101 -12.27 -1.36 15.97
N GLU A 102 -12.25 -1.60 17.28
CA GLU A 102 -11.26 -2.48 17.91
C GLU A 102 -11.27 -3.91 17.33
N SER A 103 -12.46 -4.49 17.13
CA SER A 103 -12.58 -5.84 16.54
C SER A 103 -12.03 -5.89 15.11
N ARG A 104 -12.29 -4.87 14.30
CA ARG A 104 -11.78 -4.79 12.92
C ARG A 104 -10.25 -4.66 12.89
N ILE A 105 -9.68 -3.90 13.82
CA ILE A 105 -8.21 -3.77 13.97
C ILE A 105 -7.60 -5.13 14.35
N GLN A 106 -8.24 -5.86 15.27
CA GLN A 106 -7.80 -7.21 15.66
C GLN A 106 -7.92 -8.22 14.51
N ASP A 107 -8.98 -8.14 13.71
CA ASP A 107 -9.16 -8.96 12.50
C ASP A 107 -8.04 -8.69 11.48
N TYR A 108 -7.69 -7.42 11.24
CA TYR A 108 -6.57 -7.06 10.35
C TYR A 108 -5.23 -7.63 10.81
N ILE A 109 -4.94 -7.54 12.10
CA ILE A 109 -3.69 -8.09 12.65
C ILE A 109 -3.68 -9.62 12.50
N SER A 110 -4.82 -10.28 12.74
CA SER A 110 -4.96 -11.72 12.58
C SER A 110 -4.80 -12.16 11.13
N HIS A 111 -5.40 -11.43 10.20
CA HIS A 111 -5.22 -11.58 8.76
C HIS A 111 -3.74 -11.45 8.36
N CYS A 112 -3.04 -10.42 8.86
CA CYS A 112 -1.61 -10.23 8.58
C CYS A 112 -0.75 -11.39 9.07
N ALA A 113 -1.04 -11.97 10.23
CA ALA A 113 -0.34 -13.15 10.75
C ALA A 113 -0.44 -14.34 9.79
N LYS A 114 -1.60 -14.52 9.17
CA LYS A 114 -1.82 -15.53 8.12
C LYS A 114 -1.10 -15.17 6.82
N LEU A 115 -1.25 -13.92 6.36
CA LEU A 115 -0.70 -13.47 5.08
C LEU A 115 0.83 -13.57 5.01
N GLN A 116 1.53 -13.26 6.11
CA GLN A 116 3.00 -13.40 6.18
C GLN A 116 3.48 -14.84 5.86
N GLN A 117 2.64 -15.85 6.08
CA GLN A 117 2.97 -17.27 5.83
C GLN A 117 2.65 -17.74 4.41
N VAL A 118 1.96 -16.92 3.61
CA VAL A 118 1.60 -17.26 2.24
C VAL A 118 2.84 -17.18 1.35
N SER A 119 3.31 -18.34 0.88
CA SER A 119 4.34 -18.40 -0.16
C SER A 119 3.82 -17.78 -1.46
N ASN A 120 4.63 -16.95 -2.09
CA ASN A 120 4.23 -16.14 -3.25
C ASN A 120 5.42 -15.94 -4.20
N PRO A 121 5.23 -15.28 -5.37
CA PRO A 121 6.31 -15.08 -6.33
C PRO A 121 7.50 -14.26 -5.81
N SER A 122 7.32 -13.36 -4.84
CA SER A 122 8.45 -12.66 -4.20
C SER A 122 9.24 -13.55 -3.23
N GLY A 123 8.70 -14.70 -2.80
CA GLY A 123 9.39 -15.67 -1.96
C GLY A 123 8.51 -16.29 -0.87
N GLN A 124 9.16 -16.88 0.13
CA GLN A 124 8.50 -17.35 1.35
C GLN A 124 8.67 -16.32 2.47
N LEU A 125 8.07 -16.59 3.63
CA LEU A 125 8.12 -15.73 4.83
C LEU A 125 9.50 -15.09 5.08
N CYS A 126 10.57 -15.89 5.05
CA CYS A 126 11.93 -15.42 5.37
C CYS A 126 12.83 -15.17 4.16
N THR A 127 12.34 -15.39 2.94
CA THR A 127 13.14 -15.32 1.71
C THR A 127 12.61 -14.31 0.69
N GLY A 128 11.69 -13.43 1.10
CA GLY A 128 11.24 -12.28 0.29
C GLY A 128 9.73 -12.05 0.28
N GLY A 129 8.93 -13.06 0.65
CA GLY A 129 7.47 -13.06 0.50
C GLY A 129 6.74 -11.96 1.26
N LEU A 130 7.34 -11.41 2.32
CA LEU A 130 6.77 -10.30 3.10
C LEU A 130 6.54 -9.02 2.29
N ALA A 131 7.29 -8.82 1.20
CA ALA A 131 7.21 -7.67 0.31
C ALA A 131 6.47 -7.94 -1.00
N GLU A 132 5.72 -9.05 -1.08
CA GLU A 132 4.74 -9.21 -2.16
C GLU A 132 3.70 -8.09 -2.04
N PRO A 133 3.46 -7.32 -3.13
CA PRO A 133 2.61 -6.14 -3.05
C PRO A 133 1.16 -6.48 -2.73
N LYS A 134 0.63 -7.55 -3.36
CA LYS A 134 -0.80 -7.85 -3.36
C LYS A 134 -1.12 -9.34 -3.34
N TYR A 135 -2.32 -9.64 -2.86
CA TYR A 135 -2.88 -10.98 -2.71
C TYR A 135 -4.36 -10.98 -3.10
N TYR A 136 -4.92 -12.15 -3.39
CA TYR A 136 -6.37 -12.27 -3.54
C TYR A 136 -7.08 -11.99 -2.21
N VAL A 137 -8.32 -11.52 -2.28
CA VAL A 137 -9.11 -11.15 -1.10
C VAL A 137 -9.51 -12.33 -0.20
N ASP A 138 -9.30 -13.56 -0.69
CA ASP A 138 -9.46 -14.81 0.05
C ASP A 138 -8.19 -15.25 0.79
N GLU A 139 -7.14 -14.41 0.76
CA GLU A 139 -5.83 -14.59 1.37
C GLU A 139 -4.94 -15.62 0.66
N THR A 140 -5.18 -15.86 -0.63
CA THR A 140 -4.30 -16.67 -1.49
C THR A 140 -3.31 -15.81 -2.28
N GLN A 141 -2.19 -16.42 -2.70
CA GLN A 141 -1.15 -15.74 -3.47
C GLN A 141 -1.67 -15.24 -4.83
N PHE A 142 -1.27 -14.03 -5.21
CA PHE A 142 -1.41 -13.58 -6.59
C PHE A 142 -0.24 -14.09 -7.43
N THR A 143 -0.51 -14.88 -8.46
CA THR A 143 0.53 -15.56 -9.26
C THR A 143 0.88 -14.86 -10.56
N GLY A 144 0.13 -13.81 -10.96
CA GLY A 144 0.41 -13.06 -12.18
C GLY A 144 1.69 -12.22 -12.12
N ALA A 145 2.21 -11.81 -13.27
CA ALA A 145 3.30 -10.85 -13.36
C ALA A 145 2.89 -9.50 -12.74
N TRP A 146 3.80 -8.87 -11.99
CA TRP A 146 3.53 -7.62 -11.28
C TRP A 146 4.84 -6.90 -10.92
N GLY A 147 4.77 -5.59 -10.64
CA GLY A 147 5.88 -4.81 -10.12
C GLY A 147 6.23 -5.21 -8.68
N ARG A 148 7.02 -6.28 -8.53
CA ARG A 148 7.44 -6.87 -7.24
C ARG A 148 8.97 -7.00 -7.15
N PRO A 149 9.56 -7.03 -5.93
CA PRO A 149 8.91 -6.76 -4.64
C PRO A 149 8.65 -5.25 -4.43
N GLN A 150 7.72 -4.93 -3.53
CA GLN A 150 7.54 -3.57 -3.00
C GLN A 150 7.87 -3.55 -1.52
N ARG A 151 8.95 -2.83 -1.18
CA ARG A 151 9.64 -2.99 0.11
C ARG A 151 9.13 -2.07 1.21
N ASP A 152 8.10 -1.27 0.92
CA ASP A 152 7.39 -0.39 1.85
C ASP A 152 6.32 -1.15 2.65
N GLY A 153 5.71 -2.18 2.07
CA GLY A 153 4.63 -2.96 2.71
C GLY A 153 4.93 -3.42 4.14
N PRO A 154 6.05 -4.15 4.39
CA PRO A 154 6.44 -4.56 5.74
C PRO A 154 6.58 -3.39 6.73
N ALA A 155 7.19 -2.28 6.29
CA ALA A 155 7.39 -1.11 7.14
C ALA A 155 6.05 -0.46 7.53
N LEU A 156 5.15 -0.29 6.56
CA LEU A 156 3.81 0.28 6.79
C LEU A 156 2.97 -0.62 7.70
N ARG A 157 2.98 -1.94 7.48
CA ARG A 157 2.27 -2.91 8.31
C ARG A 157 2.77 -2.89 9.75
N ALA A 158 4.10 -2.85 9.95
CA ALA A 158 4.70 -2.69 11.26
C ALA A 158 4.24 -1.39 11.95
N THR A 159 4.30 -0.25 11.26
CA THR A 159 3.84 1.05 11.80
C THR A 159 2.35 1.02 12.21
N ALA A 160 1.46 0.45 11.40
CA ALA A 160 0.04 0.33 11.75
C ALA A 160 -0.19 -0.52 13.02
N MET A 161 0.52 -1.65 13.13
CA MET A 161 0.42 -2.53 14.29
C MET A 161 1.04 -1.94 15.55
N ILE A 162 2.19 -1.26 15.43
CA ILE A 162 2.86 -0.59 16.55
C ILE A 162 1.97 0.52 17.09
N ALA A 163 1.26 1.27 16.23
CA ALA A 163 0.31 2.29 16.66
C ALA A 163 -0.78 1.71 17.59
N TYR A 164 -1.41 0.59 17.23
CA TYR A 164 -2.39 -0.07 18.09
C TYR A 164 -1.75 -0.69 19.35
N ALA A 165 -0.54 -1.24 19.22
CA ALA A 165 0.20 -1.78 20.36
C ALA A 165 0.44 -0.73 21.46
N ARG A 166 0.67 0.55 21.10
CA ARG A 166 0.78 1.64 22.08
C ARG A 166 -0.47 1.74 22.95
N THR A 167 -1.65 1.66 22.35
CA THR A 167 -2.93 1.71 23.05
C THR A 167 -3.15 0.49 23.94
N LEU A 168 -2.71 -0.70 23.51
CA LEU A 168 -2.78 -1.89 24.35
C LEU A 168 -1.84 -1.80 25.56
N LEU A 169 -0.61 -1.32 25.37
CA LEU A 169 0.36 -1.12 26.45
C LEU A 169 -0.17 -0.13 27.49
N SER A 170 -0.75 1.00 27.07
CA SER A 170 -1.32 1.98 27.99
C SER A 170 -2.53 1.46 28.79
N ARG A 171 -3.20 0.41 28.28
CA ARG A 171 -4.31 -0.29 28.94
C ARG A 171 -3.86 -1.55 29.72
N GLY A 172 -2.55 -1.76 29.91
CA GLY A 172 -2.01 -2.92 30.64
C GLY A 172 -2.12 -4.25 29.90
N ARG A 173 -2.40 -4.23 28.59
CA ARG A 173 -2.60 -5.42 27.73
C ARG A 173 -1.27 -5.91 27.09
N THR A 174 -0.18 -5.88 27.85
CA THR A 174 1.18 -6.23 27.39
C THR A 174 1.28 -7.67 26.86
N ALA A 175 0.50 -8.61 27.41
CA ALA A 175 0.47 -10.00 26.93
C ALA A 175 -0.05 -10.12 25.49
N GLN A 176 -1.08 -9.36 25.11
CA GLN A 176 -1.58 -9.35 23.72
C GLN A 176 -0.52 -8.77 22.79
N VAL A 177 0.16 -7.70 23.19
CA VAL A 177 1.25 -7.12 22.40
C VAL A 177 2.40 -8.10 22.20
N SER A 178 2.85 -8.75 23.28
CA SER A 178 4.00 -9.66 23.24
C SER A 178 3.72 -10.95 22.49
N ASN A 179 2.50 -11.50 22.64
CA ASN A 179 2.17 -12.84 22.14
C ASN A 179 1.47 -12.85 20.77
N ILE A 180 0.88 -11.73 20.34
CA ILE A 180 0.12 -11.64 19.08
C ILE A 180 0.79 -10.66 18.12
N ILE A 181 1.00 -9.41 18.54
CA ILE A 181 1.49 -8.35 17.66
C ILE A 181 2.99 -8.47 17.37
N TRP A 182 3.80 -8.62 18.42
CA TRP A 182 5.26 -8.59 18.32
C TRP A 182 5.84 -9.62 17.34
N PRO A 183 5.38 -10.90 17.31
CA PRO A 183 5.90 -11.86 16.34
C PRO A 183 5.69 -11.42 14.87
N ILE A 184 4.58 -10.77 14.56
CA ILE A 184 4.26 -10.27 13.21
C ILE A 184 5.17 -9.08 12.88
N VAL A 185 5.24 -8.10 13.79
CA VAL A 185 6.09 -6.91 13.67
C VAL A 185 7.56 -7.29 13.57
N GLN A 186 8.04 -8.28 14.32
CA GLN A 186 9.42 -8.75 14.30
C GLN A 186 9.83 -9.30 12.93
N ASN A 187 8.93 -10.02 12.24
CA ASN A 187 9.18 -10.49 10.88
C ASN A 187 9.31 -9.32 9.89
N ASP A 188 8.41 -8.34 9.99
CA ASP A 188 8.43 -7.15 9.13
C ASP A 188 9.69 -6.30 9.35
N LEU A 189 10.08 -6.07 10.60
CA LEU A 189 11.33 -5.36 10.94
C LEU A 189 12.57 -6.14 10.49
N SER A 190 12.54 -7.47 10.58
CA SER A 190 13.63 -8.32 10.07
C SER A 190 13.75 -8.22 8.55
N TYR A 191 12.63 -8.11 7.84
CA TYR A 191 12.64 -7.80 6.41
C TYR A 191 13.29 -6.43 6.14
N VAL A 192 12.83 -5.37 6.84
CA VAL A 192 13.36 -4.02 6.62
C VAL A 192 14.86 -3.97 6.89
N THR A 193 15.32 -4.49 8.03
CA THR A 193 16.74 -4.48 8.39
C THR A 193 17.63 -5.27 7.42
N GLN A 194 17.08 -6.30 6.76
CA GLN A 194 17.82 -7.12 5.79
C GLN A 194 17.81 -6.53 4.37
N TYR A 195 16.72 -5.89 3.94
CA TYR A 195 16.48 -5.58 2.53
C TYR A 195 16.36 -4.08 2.20
N TRP A 196 16.44 -3.16 3.17
CA TRP A 196 16.26 -1.72 2.92
C TRP A 196 17.22 -1.15 1.85
N ASN A 197 18.44 -1.69 1.77
CA ASN A 197 19.45 -1.24 0.82
C ASN A 197 19.42 -2.02 -0.53
N GLN A 198 18.27 -2.60 -0.89
CA GLN A 198 18.04 -3.22 -2.19
C GLN A 198 16.93 -2.48 -2.93
N THR A 199 17.03 -2.43 -4.26
CA THR A 199 15.97 -1.82 -5.09
C THR A 199 14.69 -2.64 -5.03
N GLY A 200 13.56 -1.98 -5.26
CA GLY A 200 12.24 -2.59 -5.43
C GLY A 200 11.37 -1.63 -6.23
N PHE A 201 10.12 -2.02 -6.48
CA PHE A 201 9.17 -1.10 -7.11
C PHE A 201 8.71 -0.04 -6.10
N ASP A 202 8.44 1.15 -6.61
CA ASP A 202 7.90 2.26 -5.84
C ASP A 202 6.41 2.07 -5.51
N LEU A 203 5.83 2.99 -4.72
CA LEU A 203 4.42 2.95 -4.33
C LEU A 203 3.44 3.08 -5.52
N TRP A 204 3.93 3.45 -6.70
CA TRP A 204 3.13 3.47 -7.93
C TRP A 204 3.23 2.19 -8.73
N GLU A 205 4.01 1.21 -8.26
CA GLU A 205 4.21 -0.11 -8.83
C GLU A 205 4.91 -0.10 -10.20
N GLU A 206 5.67 0.95 -10.50
CA GLU A 206 6.18 1.24 -11.84
C GLU A 206 7.70 1.27 -11.93
N VAL A 207 8.36 1.96 -10.99
CA VAL A 207 9.80 2.24 -11.08
C VAL A 207 10.55 1.31 -10.14
N ASN A 208 11.28 0.34 -10.70
CA ASN A 208 12.22 -0.48 -9.93
C ASN A 208 13.51 0.32 -9.64
N SER A 209 13.55 0.97 -8.48
CA SER A 209 14.71 1.71 -7.98
C SER A 209 14.63 1.88 -6.45
N ALA A 210 15.48 2.70 -5.85
CA ALA A 210 15.21 3.16 -4.49
C ALA A 210 14.23 4.34 -4.53
N SER A 211 13.14 4.22 -3.76
CA SER A 211 12.05 5.18 -3.64
C SER A 211 12.12 5.94 -2.31
N PHE A 212 11.87 7.25 -2.36
CA PHE A 212 11.88 8.14 -1.19
C PHE A 212 10.87 7.69 -0.15
N PHE A 213 9.59 7.55 -0.53
CA PHE A 213 8.52 7.03 0.33
C PHE A 213 8.92 5.73 1.03
N THR A 214 9.37 4.73 0.26
CA THR A 214 9.77 3.43 0.80
C THR A 214 10.90 3.55 1.81
N THR A 215 11.96 4.31 1.50
CA THR A 215 13.10 4.51 2.41
C THR A 215 12.66 5.19 3.70
N ALA A 216 11.78 6.17 3.60
CA ALA A 216 11.35 6.98 4.72
C ALA A 216 10.47 6.20 5.70
N VAL A 217 9.51 5.42 5.19
CA VAL A 217 8.65 4.57 6.04
C VAL A 217 9.44 3.41 6.64
N GLN A 218 10.44 2.89 5.93
CA GLN A 218 11.40 1.93 6.50
C GLN A 218 12.13 2.53 7.70
N TYR A 219 12.68 3.74 7.58
CA TYR A 219 13.32 4.42 8.71
C TYR A 219 12.38 4.56 9.91
N ARG A 220 11.16 5.09 9.68
CA ARG A 220 10.14 5.24 10.73
C ARG A 220 9.86 3.90 11.43
N SER A 221 9.62 2.82 10.68
CA SER A 221 9.29 1.52 11.25
C SER A 221 10.42 0.95 12.12
N LEU A 222 11.69 1.16 11.78
CA LEU A 222 12.82 0.73 12.62
C LEU A 222 12.86 1.49 13.95
N VAL A 223 12.63 2.80 13.93
CA VAL A 223 12.58 3.62 15.17
C VAL A 223 11.41 3.19 16.06
N GLU A 224 10.21 3.04 15.49
CA GLU A 224 9.03 2.57 16.21
C GLU A 224 9.20 1.14 16.73
N GLY A 225 9.86 0.28 15.95
CA GLY A 225 10.13 -1.11 16.28
C GLY A 225 11.08 -1.26 17.45
N SER A 226 12.16 -0.46 17.49
CA SER A 226 13.09 -0.42 18.63
C SER A 226 12.38 0.02 19.91
N TRP A 227 11.54 1.07 19.82
CA TRP A 227 10.72 1.52 20.95
C TRP A 227 9.77 0.41 21.43
N LEU A 228 9.02 -0.24 20.54
CA LEU A 228 8.07 -1.28 20.93
C LEU A 228 8.79 -2.45 21.61
N ALA A 229 9.92 -2.89 21.06
CA ALA A 229 10.73 -3.97 21.64
C ALA A 229 11.08 -3.66 23.10
N SER A 230 11.54 -2.43 23.38
CA SER A 230 11.91 -2.02 24.74
C SER A 230 10.71 -2.02 25.70
N GLN A 231 9.50 -1.69 25.23
CA GLN A 231 8.29 -1.66 26.07
C GLN A 231 7.83 -3.05 26.53
N ILE A 232 8.25 -4.11 25.83
CA ILE A 232 7.87 -5.50 26.13
C ILE A 232 9.04 -6.35 26.64
N GLY A 233 10.13 -5.71 27.06
CA GLY A 233 11.32 -6.41 27.58
C GLY A 233 12.11 -7.17 26.52
N GLN A 234 11.97 -6.80 25.24
CA GLN A 234 12.75 -7.30 24.11
C GLN A 234 13.76 -6.24 23.65
N SER A 235 14.58 -6.58 22.66
CA SER A 235 15.45 -5.63 21.96
C SER A 235 15.31 -5.79 20.45
N CYS A 236 15.56 -4.71 19.69
CA CYS A 236 15.72 -4.77 18.24
C CYS A 236 17.09 -4.20 17.84
N THR A 237 18.16 -4.91 18.20
CA THR A 237 19.54 -4.50 17.90
C THR A 237 19.77 -4.23 16.41
N ASN A 238 19.12 -5.02 15.53
CA ASN A 238 19.17 -4.79 14.10
C ASN A 238 18.48 -3.48 13.71
N CYS A 239 17.34 -3.12 14.31
CA CYS A 239 16.70 -1.82 14.09
C CYS A 239 17.66 -0.68 14.44
N ASP A 240 18.27 -0.74 15.62
CA ASP A 240 19.19 0.28 16.12
C ASP A 240 20.43 0.44 15.23
N SER A 241 20.96 -0.68 14.72
CA SER A 241 22.12 -0.67 13.84
C SER A 241 21.83 -0.14 12.43
N GLN A 242 20.62 -0.34 11.91
CA GLN A 242 20.28 0.00 10.52
C GLN A 242 19.62 1.38 10.39
N ALA A 243 18.81 1.81 11.36
CA ALA A 243 18.05 3.06 11.26
C ALA A 243 18.91 4.30 10.93
N PRO A 244 20.10 4.51 11.52
CA PRO A 244 20.96 5.65 11.16
C PRO A 244 21.41 5.62 9.69
N ASN A 245 21.67 4.44 9.13
CA ASN A 245 22.09 4.29 7.73
C ASN A 245 20.93 4.54 6.77
N VAL A 246 19.73 4.06 7.09
CA VAL A 246 18.51 4.37 6.32
C VAL A 246 18.26 5.87 6.32
N LEU A 247 18.35 6.53 7.48
CA LEU A 247 18.20 7.99 7.59
C LEU A 247 19.28 8.74 6.79
N CYS A 248 20.53 8.25 6.80
CA CYS A 248 21.60 8.83 6.01
C CYS A 248 21.31 8.74 4.50
N PHE A 249 20.88 7.57 4.03
CA PHE A 249 20.48 7.38 2.64
C PHE A 249 19.28 8.22 2.25
N LEU A 250 18.32 8.42 3.16
CA LEU A 250 17.15 9.30 2.95
C LEU A 250 17.55 10.74 2.59
N GLN A 251 18.74 11.20 2.99
CA GLN A 251 19.23 12.54 2.64
C GLN A 251 19.61 12.67 1.17
N SER A 252 19.94 11.55 0.49
CA SER A 252 20.43 11.54 -0.89
C SER A 252 19.38 11.95 -1.93
N TYR A 253 18.10 11.88 -1.58
CA TYR A 253 17.00 12.23 -2.48
C TYR A 253 16.80 13.73 -2.67
N TRP A 254 17.38 14.57 -1.79
CA TRP A 254 17.26 16.02 -1.91
C TRP A 254 18.13 16.58 -3.03
N THR A 255 17.53 17.27 -4.00
CA THR A 255 18.24 17.82 -5.17
C THR A 255 18.85 19.19 -4.93
N GLY A 256 18.60 19.82 -3.77
CA GLY A 256 18.85 21.24 -3.53
C GLY A 256 17.61 22.13 -3.68
N SER A 257 16.54 21.65 -4.34
CA SER A 257 15.31 22.43 -4.57
C SER A 257 14.01 21.64 -4.36
N TYR A 258 14.00 20.35 -4.69
CA TYR A 258 12.90 19.43 -4.43
C TYR A 258 13.44 18.00 -4.18
N VAL A 259 12.57 17.07 -3.79
CA VAL A 259 12.93 15.66 -3.63
C VAL A 259 12.85 14.96 -4.99
N ARG A 260 13.95 14.31 -5.42
CA ARG A 260 13.90 13.36 -6.52
C ARG A 260 13.34 12.04 -5.97
N SER A 261 12.04 11.79 -6.14
CA SER A 261 11.35 10.69 -5.43
C SER A 261 11.83 9.27 -5.75
N ASN A 262 12.47 9.07 -6.90
CA ASN A 262 13.04 7.78 -7.29
C ASN A 262 14.47 7.99 -7.83
N THR A 263 15.38 7.10 -7.46
CA THR A 263 16.78 7.16 -7.91
C THR A 263 16.98 6.72 -9.36
N GLY A 264 15.99 6.04 -9.95
CA GLY A 264 15.96 5.61 -11.36
C GLY A 264 14.68 6.03 -12.08
N GLY A 265 14.42 5.41 -13.25
CA GLY A 265 13.17 5.56 -14.00
C GLY A 265 13.10 6.71 -15.03
N GLY A 266 14.10 7.58 -15.10
CA GLY A 266 14.22 8.59 -16.17
C GLY A 266 13.22 9.76 -16.11
N ARG A 267 12.48 9.92 -15.01
CA ARG A 267 11.51 11.01 -14.77
C ARG A 267 12.17 12.23 -14.11
N SER A 268 11.48 13.36 -14.05
CA SER A 268 11.94 14.56 -13.33
C SER A 268 12.14 14.34 -11.83
N GLY A 269 11.45 13.34 -11.27
CA GLY A 269 11.43 13.04 -9.83
C GLY A 269 10.44 13.89 -9.03
N ARG A 270 9.75 14.85 -9.66
CA ARG A 270 8.69 15.66 -9.02
C ARG A 270 7.44 14.80 -8.90
N ASP A 271 7.17 14.32 -7.71
CA ASP A 271 6.18 13.26 -7.51
C ASP A 271 5.52 13.40 -6.14
N ALA A 272 4.20 13.22 -6.08
CA ALA A 272 3.39 13.19 -4.86
C ALA A 272 3.87 12.12 -3.85
N ASN A 273 4.65 11.13 -4.27
CA ASN A 273 5.48 10.27 -3.42
C ASN A 273 6.13 11.06 -2.27
N SER A 274 6.73 12.22 -2.58
CA SER A 274 7.40 13.07 -1.60
C SER A 274 6.45 13.78 -0.63
N ILE A 275 5.25 14.17 -1.08
CA ILE A 275 4.20 14.77 -0.22
C ILE A 275 3.63 13.68 0.70
N LEU A 276 3.28 12.52 0.15
CA LEU A 276 2.85 11.34 0.89
C LEU A 276 3.88 10.93 1.95
N THR A 277 5.16 10.99 1.61
CA THR A 277 6.25 10.74 2.56
C THR A 277 6.17 11.68 3.75
N SER A 278 6.01 12.98 3.50
CA SER A 278 5.99 13.99 4.57
C SER A 278 4.85 13.78 5.56
N ILE A 279 3.63 13.53 5.07
CA ILE A 279 2.46 13.29 5.93
C ILE A 279 2.55 11.96 6.67
N HIS A 280 3.08 10.90 6.03
CA HIS A 280 3.24 9.60 6.66
C HIS A 280 4.45 9.51 7.61
N LEU A 281 5.31 10.52 7.64
CA LEU A 281 6.38 10.70 8.64
C LEU A 281 6.09 11.82 9.64
N PHE A 282 4.93 12.47 9.56
CA PHE A 282 4.54 13.49 10.52
C PHE A 282 4.64 12.97 11.96
N ASP A 283 5.29 13.75 12.82
CA ASP A 283 5.39 13.50 14.25
C ASP A 283 4.98 14.74 15.02
N LYS A 284 3.83 14.66 15.72
CA LYS A 284 3.30 15.77 16.52
C LYS A 284 4.21 16.26 17.63
N ALA A 285 5.25 15.52 18.01
CA ALA A 285 6.25 15.91 19.01
C ALA A 285 7.50 16.55 18.39
N THR A 286 7.73 16.40 17.09
CA THR A 286 8.95 16.88 16.42
C THR A 286 8.76 18.27 15.79
N GLY A 287 9.80 19.10 15.79
CA GLY A 287 9.77 20.41 15.14
C GLY A 287 9.86 20.32 13.61
N CYS A 288 10.26 21.41 12.96
CA CYS A 288 10.41 21.48 11.51
C CYS A 288 11.72 20.83 11.02
N ASP A 289 11.96 19.58 11.40
CA ASP A 289 13.18 18.84 11.08
C ASP A 289 13.23 18.42 9.61
N SER A 290 14.19 18.97 8.87
CA SER A 290 14.43 18.66 7.46
C SER A 290 15.11 17.30 7.25
N ALA A 291 15.71 16.69 8.28
CA ALA A 291 16.35 15.38 8.16
C ALA A 291 15.32 14.25 8.04
N THR A 292 14.21 14.36 8.77
CA THR A 292 13.04 13.46 8.69
C THR A 292 11.92 14.00 7.81
N PHE A 293 12.17 15.09 7.07
CA PHE A 293 11.24 15.67 6.10
C PHE A 293 9.86 16.02 6.70
N GLN A 294 9.86 16.55 7.92
CA GLN A 294 8.63 16.95 8.61
C GLN A 294 7.83 17.97 7.78
N PRO A 295 6.49 17.99 7.84
CA PRO A 295 5.65 18.84 6.99
C PRO A 295 5.99 20.33 7.00
N CYS A 296 6.37 20.88 8.16
CA CYS A 296 6.79 22.28 8.28
C CYS A 296 8.27 22.56 8.00
N SER A 297 9.07 21.54 7.67
CA SER A 297 10.48 21.70 7.32
C SER A 297 10.62 22.51 6.03
N ASP A 298 11.72 23.25 5.91
CA ASP A 298 11.94 24.10 4.74
C ASP A 298 12.04 23.30 3.43
N LYS A 299 12.68 22.12 3.47
CA LYS A 299 12.73 21.19 2.34
C LYS A 299 11.35 20.66 1.94
N ALA A 300 10.50 20.32 2.91
CA ALA A 300 9.16 19.81 2.62
C ALA A 300 8.25 20.88 1.99
N LEU A 301 8.35 22.13 2.44
CA LEU A 301 7.59 23.27 1.87
C LEU A 301 8.09 23.66 0.48
N ALA A 302 9.41 23.69 0.28
CA ALA A 302 10.00 23.93 -1.04
C ALA A 302 9.61 22.84 -2.05
N ASN A 303 9.67 21.57 -1.61
CA ASN A 303 9.21 20.44 -2.40
C ASN A 303 7.72 20.52 -2.72
N HIS A 304 6.88 20.83 -1.73
CA HIS A 304 5.43 20.98 -1.91
C HIS A 304 5.12 21.93 -3.06
N LYS A 305 5.72 23.14 -3.05
CA LYS A 305 5.59 24.11 -4.14
C LYS A 305 5.98 23.50 -5.48
N VAL A 306 7.18 22.92 -5.60
CA VAL A 306 7.70 22.42 -6.88
C VAL A 306 6.83 21.28 -7.44
N VAL A 307 6.35 20.39 -6.58
CA VAL A 307 5.49 19.27 -6.98
C VAL A 307 4.12 19.77 -7.43
N THR A 308 3.44 20.60 -6.64
CA THR A 308 2.08 21.05 -6.97
C THR A 308 2.07 22.01 -8.18
N ASP A 309 3.11 22.83 -8.33
CA ASP A 309 3.30 23.68 -9.51
C ASP A 309 3.49 22.89 -10.80
N SER A 310 4.03 21.66 -10.72
CA SER A 310 4.23 20.82 -11.92
C SER A 310 2.91 20.39 -12.58
N PHE A 311 1.81 20.34 -11.82
CA PHE A 311 0.47 19.96 -12.32
C PHE A 311 -0.35 21.15 -12.83
N ARG A 312 0.08 22.36 -12.50
CA ARG A 312 -0.67 23.60 -12.68
C ARG A 312 -0.88 23.95 -14.15
N SER A 313 0.07 23.60 -15.02
CA SER A 313 0.03 23.89 -16.46
C SER A 313 -0.42 22.72 -17.34
N ILE A 314 -0.42 21.49 -16.81
CA ILE A 314 -0.65 20.28 -17.63
C ILE A 314 -2.08 19.76 -17.57
N TYR A 315 -2.87 20.15 -16.55
CA TYR A 315 -4.27 19.77 -16.44
C TYR A 315 -5.19 20.93 -16.84
N THR A 316 -6.13 20.67 -17.75
CA THR A 316 -7.11 21.69 -18.20
C THR A 316 -7.92 22.22 -17.04
N ILE A 317 -8.28 21.35 -16.09
CA ILE A 317 -9.03 21.73 -14.88
C ILE A 317 -8.26 22.67 -13.93
N ASN A 318 -6.95 22.85 -14.14
CA ASN A 318 -6.12 23.78 -13.37
C ASN A 318 -5.89 25.13 -14.09
N GLN A 319 -6.40 25.29 -15.33
CA GLN A 319 -6.21 26.51 -16.11
C GLN A 319 -6.76 27.74 -15.38
N GLY A 320 -5.97 28.81 -15.36
CA GLY A 320 -6.38 30.09 -14.78
C GLY A 320 -6.36 30.16 -13.25
N ILE A 321 -6.12 29.07 -12.53
CA ILE A 321 -5.85 29.12 -11.10
C ILE A 321 -4.52 29.88 -10.92
N ALA A 322 -4.36 30.76 -9.93
CA ALA A 322 -3.16 31.57 -9.70
C ALA A 322 -2.26 31.01 -8.58
N GLN A 323 -0.97 31.33 -8.57
CA GLN A 323 -0.04 30.93 -7.50
C GLN A 323 -0.60 31.28 -6.11
N GLY A 324 -0.33 30.44 -5.11
CA GLY A 324 -0.92 30.59 -3.77
C GLY A 324 -2.37 30.14 -3.64
N THR A 325 -2.92 29.48 -4.66
CA THR A 325 -4.22 28.76 -4.63
C THR A 325 -4.02 27.29 -4.98
N GLY A 326 -4.66 26.38 -4.24
CA GLY A 326 -4.56 24.94 -4.44
C GLY A 326 -5.05 24.51 -5.82
N VAL A 327 -4.45 23.44 -6.35
CA VAL A 327 -4.76 22.87 -7.68
C VAL A 327 -5.06 21.37 -7.55
N ALA A 328 -5.61 20.78 -8.59
CA ALA A 328 -5.71 19.33 -8.70
C ALA A 328 -4.31 18.72 -8.86
N VAL A 329 -3.93 17.79 -8.00
CA VAL A 329 -2.59 17.18 -7.93
C VAL A 329 -2.66 15.72 -8.39
N GLY A 330 -1.76 15.31 -9.29
CA GLY A 330 -1.62 13.91 -9.72
C GLY A 330 -0.48 13.19 -9.01
N ARG A 331 -0.06 12.03 -9.53
CA ARG A 331 1.12 11.30 -9.03
C ARG A 331 2.41 12.04 -9.39
N TYR A 332 2.69 12.16 -10.69
CA TYR A 332 3.86 12.85 -11.24
C TYR A 332 3.49 13.43 -12.62
N PRO A 333 4.18 14.47 -13.13
CA PRO A 333 3.75 15.19 -14.34
C PRO A 333 3.90 14.37 -15.63
N GLU A 334 4.75 13.34 -15.64
CA GLU A 334 4.95 12.42 -16.76
C GLU A 334 3.94 11.25 -16.79
N ASP A 335 2.95 11.24 -15.90
CA ASP A 335 1.99 10.14 -15.78
C ASP A 335 1.19 9.91 -17.06
N SER A 336 0.97 8.64 -17.38
CA SER A 336 0.19 8.17 -18.53
C SER A 336 -0.84 7.10 -18.16
N TYR A 337 -0.86 6.63 -16.91
CA TYR A 337 -1.86 5.66 -16.45
C TYR A 337 -3.25 6.31 -16.51
N TYR A 338 -4.17 5.68 -17.24
CA TYR A 338 -5.49 6.25 -17.57
C TYR A 338 -5.41 7.67 -18.18
N GLY A 339 -4.32 8.01 -18.87
CA GLY A 339 -4.10 9.34 -19.48
C GLY A 339 -3.41 10.37 -18.58
N GLY A 340 -3.00 9.98 -17.37
CA GLY A 340 -2.26 10.82 -16.43
C GLY A 340 -3.15 11.92 -15.86
N ASN A 341 -3.82 11.61 -14.76
CA ASN A 341 -4.84 12.48 -14.18
C ASN A 341 -4.46 12.94 -12.76
N PRO A 342 -5.17 13.95 -12.23
CA PRO A 342 -5.27 14.15 -10.79
C PRO A 342 -5.76 12.90 -10.04
N TRP A 343 -5.26 12.75 -8.82
CA TRP A 343 -5.68 11.72 -7.88
C TRP A 343 -6.28 12.39 -6.65
N TYR A 344 -7.39 11.84 -6.14
CA TYR A 344 -8.02 12.37 -4.92
C TYR A 344 -7.05 12.34 -3.75
N LEU A 345 -6.41 11.19 -3.51
CA LEU A 345 -5.44 11.02 -2.41
C LEU A 345 -4.25 11.99 -2.51
N ALA A 346 -3.77 12.33 -3.72
CA ALA A 346 -2.64 13.24 -3.88
C ALA A 346 -3.04 14.69 -3.58
N THR A 347 -4.26 15.08 -3.98
CA THR A 347 -4.82 16.40 -3.71
C THR A 347 -5.13 16.57 -2.21
N PHE A 348 -5.63 15.53 -1.53
CA PHE A 348 -5.83 15.54 -0.08
C PHE A 348 -4.51 15.55 0.68
N ALA A 349 -3.50 14.78 0.26
CA ALA A 349 -2.18 14.77 0.88
C ALA A 349 -1.49 16.15 0.82
N ALA A 350 -1.69 16.90 -0.28
CA ALA A 350 -1.22 18.27 -0.38
C ALA A 350 -1.87 19.17 0.68
N ALA A 351 -3.17 19.05 0.91
CA ALA A 351 -3.85 19.78 1.99
C ALA A 351 -3.33 19.36 3.38
N GLU A 352 -3.23 18.04 3.62
CA GLU A 352 -2.78 17.45 4.90
C GLU A 352 -1.41 17.95 5.33
N GLN A 353 -0.43 17.98 4.42
CA GLN A 353 0.92 18.48 4.72
C GLN A 353 0.88 19.93 5.25
N LEU A 354 -0.01 20.77 4.73
CA LEU A 354 -0.14 22.15 5.15
C LEU A 354 -0.84 22.29 6.51
N TYR A 355 -1.84 21.45 6.78
CA TYR A 355 -2.48 21.39 8.10
C TYR A 355 -1.48 20.95 9.18
N ASP A 356 -0.69 19.90 8.91
CA ASP A 356 0.36 19.43 9.81
C ASP A 356 1.43 20.50 10.05
N ALA A 357 1.79 21.25 9.01
CA ALA A 357 2.76 22.33 9.13
C ALA A 357 2.24 23.44 10.04
N VAL A 358 0.99 23.86 9.86
CA VAL A 358 0.35 24.89 10.69
C VAL A 358 0.17 24.43 12.13
N PHE A 359 -0.25 23.18 12.35
CA PHE A 359 -0.29 22.58 13.67
C PHE A 359 1.07 22.70 14.37
N THR A 360 2.14 22.34 13.66
CA THR A 360 3.50 22.34 14.20
C THR A 360 3.98 23.74 14.56
N TRP A 361 3.79 24.73 13.67
CA TRP A 361 4.17 26.13 13.95
C TRP A 361 3.42 26.70 15.16
N ARG A 362 2.11 26.44 15.26
CA ARG A 362 1.28 26.90 16.39
C ARG A 362 1.74 26.30 17.70
N ARG A 363 2.00 24.99 17.73
CA ARG A 363 2.51 24.29 18.91
C ARG A 363 3.91 24.78 19.31
N LEU A 364 4.79 25.06 18.35
CA LEU A 364 6.13 25.62 18.63
C LEU A 364 6.10 27.09 19.05
N GLY A 365 4.98 27.80 18.83
CA GLY A 365 4.89 29.24 19.06
C GLY A 365 5.81 30.06 18.14
N SER A 366 6.31 29.47 17.05
CA SER A 366 7.22 30.13 16.11
C SER A 366 7.20 29.48 14.73
N LEU A 367 7.51 30.28 13.72
CA LEU A 367 7.64 29.88 12.32
C LEU A 367 8.92 30.49 11.77
N SER A 368 9.76 29.68 11.12
CA SER A 368 10.97 30.17 10.44
C SER A 368 10.84 30.03 8.93
N ILE A 369 11.12 31.12 8.22
CA ILE A 369 11.25 31.15 6.76
C ILE A 369 12.74 31.17 6.44
N THR A 370 13.21 30.16 5.70
CA THR A 370 14.59 30.07 5.23
C THR A 370 14.66 30.48 3.76
N SER A 371 15.87 30.61 3.20
CA SER A 371 16.02 30.84 1.76
C SER A 371 15.46 29.69 0.92
N ILE A 372 15.42 28.46 1.47
CA ILE A 372 14.88 27.28 0.81
C ILE A 372 13.35 27.37 0.73
N SER A 373 12.67 27.72 1.82
CA SER A 373 11.20 27.79 1.87
C SER A 373 10.60 29.13 1.44
N LEU A 374 11.42 30.18 1.27
CA LEU A 374 10.94 31.51 0.88
C LEU A 374 10.04 31.53 -0.38
N PRO A 375 10.35 30.79 -1.47
CA PRO A 375 9.47 30.77 -2.64
C PRO A 375 8.06 30.25 -2.34
N PHE A 376 7.92 29.23 -1.49
CA PHE A 376 6.62 28.73 -1.04
C PHE A 376 5.85 29.83 -0.28
N PHE A 377 6.50 30.49 0.67
CA PHE A 377 5.83 31.52 1.46
C PHE A 377 5.44 32.75 0.64
N ARG A 378 6.22 33.12 -0.38
CA ARG A 378 5.88 34.26 -1.25
C ARG A 378 4.63 34.04 -2.10
N ASP A 379 4.27 32.79 -2.41
CA ASP A 379 3.03 32.52 -3.13
C ASP A 379 1.80 32.81 -2.27
N ILE A 380 1.84 32.43 -0.98
CA ILE A 380 0.69 32.56 -0.06
C ILE A 380 0.71 33.88 0.72
N TYR A 381 1.89 34.50 0.88
CA TYR A 381 2.10 35.75 1.60
C TYR A 381 3.19 36.56 0.88
N PRO A 382 2.84 37.44 -0.08
CA PRO A 382 3.81 38.08 -0.98
C PRO A 382 4.92 38.88 -0.31
N SER A 383 4.68 39.44 0.88
CA SER A 383 5.66 40.17 1.69
C SER A 383 6.55 39.27 2.56
N ALA A 384 6.49 37.94 2.39
CA ALA A 384 7.35 37.00 3.10
C ALA A 384 8.84 37.32 2.89
N ALA A 385 9.59 37.22 3.99
CA ALA A 385 11.04 37.40 4.03
C ALA A 385 11.69 36.31 4.88
N VAL A 386 13.01 36.11 4.72
CA VAL A 386 13.77 35.19 5.58
C VAL A 386 13.76 35.74 7.01
N GLY A 387 13.48 34.88 7.98
CA GLY A 387 13.42 35.26 9.39
C GLY A 387 12.62 34.29 10.23
N THR A 388 12.59 34.55 11.53
CA THR A 388 11.80 33.81 12.51
C THR A 388 10.71 34.72 13.06
N TYR A 389 9.48 34.24 13.00
CA TYR A 389 8.27 34.95 13.40
C TYR A 389 7.69 34.26 14.63
N ALA A 390 7.66 34.97 15.77
CA ALA A 390 7.04 34.47 16.99
C ALA A 390 5.51 34.53 16.91
N SER A 391 4.82 33.66 17.63
CA SER A 391 3.35 33.57 17.62
C SER A 391 2.62 34.84 18.07
N THR A 392 3.32 35.73 18.78
CA THR A 392 2.80 37.05 19.21
C THR A 392 2.81 38.10 18.10
N THR A 393 3.45 37.82 16.95
CA THR A 393 3.58 38.78 15.85
C THR A 393 2.39 38.71 14.90
N ALA A 394 2.01 39.85 14.30
CA ALA A 394 0.96 39.89 13.28
C ALA A 394 1.33 39.06 12.04
N GLN A 395 2.62 39.00 11.70
CA GLN A 395 3.16 38.23 10.59
C GLN A 395 2.94 36.73 10.77
N PHE A 396 3.20 36.18 11.97
CA PHE A 396 2.91 34.77 12.25
C PHE A 396 1.43 34.44 12.02
N THR A 397 0.53 35.27 12.56
CA THR A 397 -0.92 35.09 12.39
C THR A 397 -1.33 35.18 10.93
N ALA A 398 -0.77 36.13 10.17
CA ALA A 398 -1.07 36.30 8.74
C ALA A 398 -0.57 35.11 7.91
N ILE A 399 0.68 34.66 8.12
CA ILE A 399 1.29 33.55 7.38
C ILE A 399 0.57 32.24 7.68
N THR A 400 0.29 31.94 8.95
CA THR A 400 -0.41 30.69 9.32
C THR A 400 -1.86 30.69 8.83
N SER A 401 -2.54 31.84 8.85
CA SER A 401 -3.88 31.97 8.25
C SER A 401 -3.84 31.78 6.73
N ALA A 402 -2.86 32.37 6.03
CA ALA A 402 -2.69 32.20 4.59
C ALA A 402 -2.42 30.74 4.21
N ALA A 403 -1.60 30.03 5.00
CA ALA A 403 -1.32 28.60 4.79
C ALA A 403 -2.57 27.74 4.99
N LEU A 404 -3.43 28.03 5.97
CA LEU A 404 -4.71 27.33 6.15
C LEU A 404 -5.70 27.60 5.02
N ILE A 405 -5.78 28.86 4.54
CA ILE A 405 -6.60 29.20 3.38
C ILE A 405 -6.11 28.43 2.15
N TYR A 406 -4.79 28.40 1.93
CA TYR A 406 -4.18 27.65 0.84
C TYR A 406 -4.48 26.14 0.95
N ALA A 407 -4.38 25.55 2.14
CA ALA A 407 -4.76 24.16 2.39
C ALA A 407 -6.25 23.88 2.05
N ASP A 408 -7.16 24.73 2.54
CA ASP A 408 -8.60 24.60 2.27
C ASP A 408 -8.92 24.69 0.76
N THR A 409 -8.14 25.44 -0.03
CA THR A 409 -8.35 25.51 -1.49
C THR A 409 -8.01 24.21 -2.23
N TYR A 410 -7.15 23.34 -1.70
CA TYR A 410 -6.96 21.98 -2.24
C TYR A 410 -8.20 21.11 -1.98
N LEU A 411 -8.80 21.19 -0.79
CA LEU A 411 -10.04 20.48 -0.48
C LEU A 411 -11.21 20.99 -1.33
N GLN A 412 -11.31 22.30 -1.57
CA GLN A 412 -12.31 22.89 -2.47
C GLN A 412 -12.14 22.42 -3.92
N ASN A 413 -10.90 22.28 -4.38
CA ASN A 413 -10.62 21.74 -5.71
C ASN A 413 -11.16 20.30 -5.82
N ALA A 414 -10.82 19.42 -4.87
CA ALA A 414 -11.32 18.05 -4.84
C ALA A 414 -12.85 18.00 -4.70
N GLN A 415 -13.45 18.82 -3.83
CA GLN A 415 -14.90 18.96 -3.67
C GLN A 415 -15.58 19.23 -5.02
N GLY A 416 -15.03 20.14 -5.83
CA GLY A 416 -15.56 20.49 -7.15
C GLY A 416 -15.55 19.36 -8.16
N TYR A 417 -14.85 18.25 -7.88
CA TYR A 417 -14.79 17.05 -8.72
C TYR A 417 -15.32 15.79 -8.03
N THR A 418 -15.75 15.88 -6.77
CA THR A 418 -16.45 14.78 -6.09
C THR A 418 -17.91 14.74 -6.57
N PRO A 419 -18.45 13.57 -6.97
CA PRO A 419 -19.87 13.41 -7.27
C PRO A 419 -20.78 13.72 -6.08
N GLN A 420 -22.06 14.02 -6.34
CA GLN A 420 -23.06 14.23 -5.28
C GLN A 420 -23.25 13.02 -4.35
N SER A 421 -22.92 11.80 -4.80
CA SER A 421 -22.92 10.61 -3.94
C SER A 421 -21.83 10.64 -2.87
N GLY A 422 -20.79 11.46 -3.06
CA GLY A 422 -19.59 11.51 -2.24
C GLY A 422 -18.61 10.36 -2.51
N ASP A 423 -18.82 9.59 -3.56
CA ASP A 423 -17.93 8.49 -3.93
C ASP A 423 -16.58 9.01 -4.41
N LEU A 424 -15.50 8.41 -3.90
CA LEU A 424 -14.14 8.79 -4.24
C LEU A 424 -13.51 7.67 -5.04
N ALA A 425 -13.36 7.88 -6.34
CA ALA A 425 -12.57 7.02 -7.20
C ALA A 425 -11.06 7.17 -6.90
N GLU A 426 -10.24 6.46 -7.65
CA GLU A 426 -8.79 6.67 -7.66
C GLU A 426 -8.42 8.02 -8.28
N GLN A 427 -9.02 8.33 -9.43
CA GLN A 427 -8.68 9.49 -10.26
C GLN A 427 -9.92 10.31 -10.61
N TYR A 428 -9.69 11.56 -11.02
CA TYR A 428 -10.66 12.37 -11.75
C TYR A 428 -9.98 13.02 -12.94
N THR A 429 -10.62 12.99 -14.11
CA THR A 429 -9.96 13.28 -15.40
C THR A 429 -9.33 14.68 -15.44
N ARG A 430 -8.14 14.77 -16.02
CA ARG A 430 -7.40 16.04 -16.19
C ARG A 430 -8.12 17.11 -17.02
N SER A 431 -9.08 16.70 -17.85
CA SER A 431 -9.76 17.55 -18.84
C SER A 431 -11.01 18.21 -18.27
N ASN A 432 -11.89 17.42 -17.65
CA ASN A 432 -13.18 17.87 -17.16
C ASN A 432 -13.44 17.47 -15.70
N GLY A 433 -12.63 16.62 -15.08
CA GLY A 433 -12.75 16.21 -13.69
C GLY A 433 -13.88 15.21 -13.44
N GLN A 434 -14.22 14.38 -14.42
CA GLN A 434 -15.07 13.20 -14.20
C GLN A 434 -14.29 12.12 -13.45
N PRO A 435 -14.87 11.43 -12.45
CA PRO A 435 -14.22 10.27 -11.83
C PRO A 435 -13.84 9.22 -12.86
N THR A 436 -12.67 8.61 -12.70
CA THR A 436 -12.17 7.56 -13.60
C THR A 436 -11.24 6.58 -12.86
N SER A 437 -10.81 5.52 -13.55
CA SER A 437 -10.10 4.38 -12.98
C SER A 437 -10.93 3.67 -11.90
N ALA A 438 -10.30 3.04 -10.90
CA ALA A 438 -10.97 2.27 -9.86
C ALA A 438 -11.97 3.14 -9.07
N ALA A 439 -13.24 2.76 -9.08
CA ALA A 439 -14.28 3.40 -8.28
C ALA A 439 -14.09 3.06 -6.78
N ASP A 440 -14.58 3.91 -5.88
CA ASP A 440 -14.58 3.65 -4.43
C ASP A 440 -13.21 3.19 -3.90
N LEU A 441 -12.13 3.89 -4.24
CA LEU A 441 -10.78 3.51 -3.81
C LEU A 441 -10.65 3.73 -2.30
N THR A 442 -10.32 2.66 -1.57
CA THR A 442 -10.23 2.69 -0.10
C THR A 442 -9.18 3.69 0.40
N TRP A 443 -8.05 3.81 -0.32
CA TRP A 443 -7.02 4.78 0.01
C TRP A 443 -7.49 6.23 -0.24
N SER A 444 -8.28 6.52 -1.28
CA SER A 444 -8.86 7.87 -1.48
C SER A 444 -9.76 8.26 -0.31
N TYR A 445 -10.57 7.35 0.22
CA TYR A 445 -11.37 7.60 1.41
C TYR A 445 -10.51 7.80 2.66
N ALA A 446 -9.50 6.97 2.89
CA ALA A 446 -8.60 7.10 4.03
C ALA A 446 -7.82 8.42 3.99
N ALA A 447 -7.30 8.82 2.83
CA ALA A 447 -6.58 10.08 2.63
C ALA A 447 -7.47 11.31 2.89
N PHE A 448 -8.75 11.25 2.54
CA PHE A 448 -9.70 12.29 2.94
C PHE A 448 -9.83 12.37 4.47
N LEU A 449 -10.03 11.22 5.14
CA LEU A 449 -10.20 11.18 6.59
C LEU A 449 -8.97 11.69 7.36
N THR A 450 -7.75 11.34 6.92
CA THR A 450 -6.51 11.83 7.55
C THR A 450 -6.33 13.33 7.33
N ALA A 451 -6.64 13.85 6.13
CA ALA A 451 -6.58 15.28 5.87
C ALA A 451 -7.55 16.08 6.76
N ILE A 452 -8.77 15.56 7.00
CA ILE A 452 -9.73 16.22 7.90
C ILE A 452 -9.32 16.11 9.37
N GLN A 453 -8.78 14.97 9.81
CA GLN A 453 -8.19 14.86 11.14
C GLN A 453 -7.08 15.90 11.33
N ALA A 454 -6.18 16.05 10.36
CA ALA A 454 -5.13 17.05 10.41
C ALA A 454 -5.69 18.47 10.49
N ARG A 455 -6.68 18.79 9.65
CA ARG A 455 -7.40 20.08 9.65
C ARG A 455 -8.02 20.40 11.02
N ASP A 456 -8.57 19.39 11.69
CA ASP A 456 -9.24 19.50 12.99
C ASP A 456 -8.25 19.39 14.18
N ASN A 457 -6.94 19.32 13.91
CA ASN A 457 -5.86 19.16 14.89
C ASN A 457 -5.91 17.83 15.67
N MET A 458 -6.51 16.79 15.09
CA MET A 458 -6.56 15.43 15.62
C MET A 458 -5.32 14.64 15.18
N MET A 459 -4.19 14.89 15.86
CA MET A 459 -2.87 14.42 15.44
C MET A 459 -2.52 13.02 15.97
N PRO A 460 -1.94 12.12 15.14
CA PRO A 460 -1.49 10.80 15.56
C PRO A 460 -0.41 10.89 16.66
N ASP A 461 -0.18 9.78 17.35
CA ASP A 461 0.86 9.70 18.37
C ASP A 461 2.27 9.85 17.80
N SER A 462 3.16 10.41 18.63
CA SER A 462 4.55 10.59 18.28
C SER A 462 5.24 9.25 18.08
N TRP A 463 6.00 9.14 16.99
CA TRP A 463 6.74 7.93 16.66
C TRP A 463 8.21 8.00 17.07
N GLY A 464 8.71 9.18 17.47
CA GLY A 464 10.06 9.38 18.00
C GLY A 464 11.01 10.08 17.03
N ALA A 465 10.51 10.84 16.07
CA ALA A 465 11.33 11.49 15.04
C ALA A 465 12.36 12.47 15.63
N SER A 466 12.09 13.04 16.80
CA SER A 466 13.00 13.96 17.52
C SER A 466 14.35 13.32 17.90
N SER A 467 14.42 12.00 17.94
CA SER A 467 15.65 11.23 18.15
C SER A 467 16.52 11.11 16.91
N ALA A 468 16.06 11.53 15.73
CA ALA A 468 16.76 11.40 14.46
C ALA A 468 18.13 12.09 14.50
N ARG A 469 19.18 11.35 14.13
CA ARG A 469 20.55 11.86 14.01
C ARG A 469 21.17 11.29 12.74
N VAL A 470 21.44 12.15 11.76
CA VAL A 470 22.11 11.75 10.52
C VAL A 470 23.59 11.48 10.85
N PRO A 471 24.14 10.28 10.57
CA PRO A 471 25.54 10.01 10.77
C PRO A 471 26.42 10.82 9.80
N THR A 472 27.68 11.05 10.16
CA THR A 472 28.64 11.83 9.35
C THR A 472 28.99 11.16 8.02
N SER A 473 28.85 9.83 7.95
CA SER A 473 29.05 9.03 6.75
C SER A 473 27.97 7.96 6.64
N CYS A 474 27.44 7.76 5.44
CA CYS A 474 26.47 6.69 5.18
C CYS A 474 27.19 5.36 4.90
N SER A 475 26.68 4.27 5.45
CA SER A 475 27.12 2.92 5.10
C SER A 475 25.97 2.13 4.48
N ALA A 476 26.20 1.55 3.30
CA ALA A 476 25.36 0.51 2.76
C ALA A 476 25.51 -0.74 3.65
N SER A 477 24.47 -1.14 4.37
CA SER A 477 24.49 -2.30 5.26
C SER A 477 23.16 -3.04 5.25
N SER A 478 23.19 -4.26 5.80
CA SER A 478 22.00 -5.09 6.03
C SER A 478 22.25 -5.92 7.28
N ALA A 479 21.19 -6.24 8.02
CA ALA A 479 21.25 -7.15 9.16
C ALA A 479 20.13 -8.19 9.07
N THR A 480 20.48 -9.47 9.12
CA THR A 480 19.50 -10.56 9.12
C THR A 480 18.91 -10.71 10.51
N GLY A 481 17.58 -10.60 10.63
CA GLY A 481 16.85 -10.74 11.88
C GLY A 481 16.17 -12.10 12.04
N PRO A 482 15.66 -12.41 13.25
CA PRO A 482 14.86 -13.60 13.47
C PRO A 482 13.58 -13.53 12.63
N CYS A 483 13.27 -14.62 11.94
CA CYS A 483 12.07 -14.73 11.12
C CYS A 483 11.38 -16.07 11.40
N ARG A 484 10.11 -16.01 11.83
CA ARG A 484 9.34 -17.19 12.23
C ARG A 484 7.84 -16.99 12.05
N PRO A 485 7.07 -18.04 11.73
CA PRO A 485 5.61 -17.92 11.61
C PRO A 485 4.96 -17.35 12.89
N ALA A 486 4.11 -16.35 12.71
CA ALA A 486 3.24 -15.84 13.76
C ALA A 486 1.88 -16.56 13.67
N THR A 487 1.54 -17.35 14.68
CA THR A 487 0.34 -18.24 14.64
C THR A 487 -0.73 -17.87 15.64
N ASN A 488 -0.41 -17.07 16.66
CA ASN A 488 -1.37 -16.70 17.69
C ASN A 488 -2.24 -15.52 17.23
N THR A 489 -3.53 -15.79 17.02
CA THR A 489 -4.55 -14.79 16.71
C THR A 489 -5.68 -14.78 17.75
N ASN A 490 -5.44 -15.34 18.95
CA ASN A 490 -6.43 -15.39 20.01
C ASN A 490 -6.35 -14.13 20.88
N TRP A 491 -7.23 -13.17 20.60
CA TRP A 491 -7.28 -11.90 21.31
C TRP A 491 -7.88 -11.99 22.72
N GLY A 492 -8.54 -13.09 23.09
CA GLY A 492 -9.33 -13.18 24.32
C GLY A 492 -10.56 -12.25 24.31
N ASN A 493 -11.57 -12.52 25.13
CA ASN A 493 -12.75 -11.65 25.19
C ASN A 493 -12.39 -10.29 25.83
N PRO A 494 -12.78 -9.15 25.22
CA PRO A 494 -12.61 -7.84 25.84
C PRO A 494 -13.64 -7.68 26.97
N GLY A 495 -13.27 -8.00 28.22
CA GLY A 495 -14.15 -7.73 29.36
C GLY A 495 -13.87 -8.42 30.70
N THR A 496 -12.93 -9.35 30.82
CA THR A 496 -12.64 -10.02 32.11
C THR A 496 -11.15 -10.05 32.41
N PRO A 497 -10.71 -9.74 33.65
CA PRO A 497 -9.33 -9.97 34.06
C PRO A 497 -9.07 -11.48 34.03
N SER A 498 -8.08 -11.91 33.26
CA SER A 498 -7.65 -13.30 33.25
C SER A 498 -6.83 -13.58 34.51
N THR A 499 -7.48 -14.13 35.53
CA THR A 499 -6.83 -15.01 36.49
C THR A 499 -7.25 -16.44 36.16
N SER A 500 -6.37 -17.19 35.50
CA SER A 500 -6.37 -18.65 35.66
C SER A 500 -4.98 -19.23 35.41
N THR A 501 -4.29 -19.48 36.52
CA THR A 501 -3.45 -20.68 36.65
C THR A 501 -4.36 -21.91 36.53
N GLY A 502 -4.27 -22.61 35.40
CA GLY A 502 -4.96 -23.88 35.15
C GLY A 502 -4.12 -24.74 34.21
N PRO A 503 -4.07 -26.06 34.42
CA PRO A 503 -2.97 -26.91 33.97
C PRO A 503 -3.00 -27.18 32.46
N THR A 504 -1.80 -27.43 31.96
CA THR A 504 -1.46 -27.87 30.60
C THR A 504 -2.41 -28.96 30.09
N PRO A 505 -3.10 -28.79 28.95
CA PRO A 505 -3.70 -29.90 28.25
C PRO A 505 -2.65 -30.61 27.39
N SER A 506 -2.58 -31.94 27.53
CA SER A 506 -1.95 -32.83 26.56
C SER A 506 -2.57 -32.65 25.17
N PRO A 507 -1.78 -32.77 24.07
CA PRO A 507 -2.30 -32.62 22.73
C PRO A 507 -2.89 -33.96 22.26
N THR A 508 -4.22 -34.08 22.31
CA THR A 508 -4.97 -35.02 21.48
C THR A 508 -6.15 -34.29 20.87
N GLY A 509 -5.87 -33.33 19.99
CA GLY A 509 -6.87 -32.70 19.13
C GLY A 509 -6.70 -33.26 17.71
N GLY A 510 -7.61 -34.12 17.29
CA GLY A 510 -7.72 -34.50 15.88
C GLY A 510 -8.04 -33.27 15.06
N CYS A 511 -7.25 -32.99 14.03
CA CYS A 511 -7.54 -31.88 13.13
C CYS A 511 -8.54 -32.33 12.04
N THR A 512 -9.40 -31.40 11.65
CA THR A 512 -10.30 -31.56 10.51
C THR A 512 -9.54 -31.18 9.24
N ALA A 513 -9.29 -32.16 8.35
CA ALA A 513 -8.64 -31.92 7.07
C ALA A 513 -9.49 -30.96 6.19
N PRO A 514 -8.87 -30.00 5.49
CA PRO A 514 -9.59 -29.07 4.62
C PRO A 514 -10.16 -29.79 3.38
N SER A 515 -11.26 -29.27 2.82
CA SER A 515 -11.87 -29.80 1.60
C SER A 515 -11.05 -29.54 0.33
N LEU A 516 -10.12 -28.57 0.38
CA LEU A 516 -9.19 -28.22 -0.69
C LEU A 516 -7.76 -28.25 -0.15
N THR A 517 -6.83 -28.69 -0.99
CA THR A 517 -5.39 -28.78 -0.69
C THR A 517 -4.60 -28.08 -1.80
N SER A 518 -3.65 -27.22 -1.44
CA SER A 518 -2.76 -26.58 -2.40
C SER A 518 -1.61 -27.52 -2.75
N VAL A 519 -1.58 -28.02 -3.99
CA VAL A 519 -0.56 -28.94 -4.48
C VAL A 519 0.45 -28.18 -5.32
N THR A 520 1.71 -28.15 -4.87
CA THR A 520 2.81 -27.57 -5.63
C THR A 520 3.47 -28.65 -6.48
N PHE A 521 3.39 -28.48 -7.79
CA PHE A 521 4.08 -29.30 -8.78
C PHE A 521 5.42 -28.66 -9.08
N ASN A 522 6.50 -29.36 -8.76
CA ASN A 522 7.88 -29.00 -9.09
C ASN A 522 8.33 -29.92 -10.23
N GLU A 523 8.79 -29.34 -11.33
CA GLU A 523 9.25 -30.07 -12.51
C GLU A 523 10.69 -29.65 -12.85
N ILE A 524 11.61 -30.60 -12.87
CA ILE A 524 12.97 -30.37 -13.35
C ILE A 524 13.02 -30.60 -14.86
N ALA A 525 13.08 -29.51 -15.63
CA ALA A 525 13.08 -29.55 -17.09
C ALA A 525 14.08 -28.56 -17.68
N THR A 526 15.06 -29.06 -18.45
CA THR A 526 15.99 -28.19 -19.18
C THR A 526 15.28 -27.58 -20.39
N THR A 527 15.27 -26.25 -20.47
CA THR A 527 14.59 -25.48 -21.53
C THR A 527 15.58 -24.57 -22.23
N THR A 528 15.24 -24.19 -23.46
CA THR A 528 15.92 -23.13 -24.20
C THR A 528 15.12 -21.84 -24.12
N PHE A 529 15.79 -20.72 -24.37
CA PHE A 529 15.14 -19.41 -24.33
C PHE A 529 13.93 -19.36 -25.26
N GLY A 530 12.77 -18.99 -24.71
CA GLY A 530 11.49 -18.94 -25.43
C GLY A 530 10.59 -20.17 -25.25
N GLU A 531 11.07 -21.24 -24.61
CA GLU A 531 10.22 -22.37 -24.21
C GLU A 531 9.57 -22.12 -22.83
N ASN A 532 8.31 -22.52 -22.69
CA ASN A 532 7.56 -22.49 -21.43
C ASN A 532 7.01 -23.87 -21.10
N ILE A 533 6.98 -24.24 -19.82
CA ILE A 533 6.43 -25.53 -19.34
C ILE A 533 5.00 -25.33 -18.85
N PHE A 534 4.12 -26.27 -19.17
CA PHE A 534 2.72 -26.29 -18.78
C PHE A 534 2.34 -27.65 -18.17
N LEU A 535 1.41 -27.62 -17.22
CA LEU A 535 0.77 -28.76 -16.58
C LEU A 535 -0.67 -28.87 -17.08
N VAL A 536 -1.07 -30.08 -17.48
CA VAL A 536 -2.45 -30.38 -17.90
C VAL A 536 -2.83 -31.77 -17.39
N GLY A 537 -4.12 -32.00 -17.15
CA GLY A 537 -4.58 -33.27 -16.59
C GLY A 537 -6.06 -33.52 -16.78
N SER A 538 -6.52 -34.65 -16.22
CA SER A 538 -7.86 -35.22 -16.44
C SER A 538 -8.99 -34.52 -15.68
N ILE A 539 -8.69 -33.48 -14.90
CA ILE A 539 -9.65 -32.71 -14.09
C ILE A 539 -9.79 -31.28 -14.60
N ALA A 540 -10.89 -30.62 -14.22
CA ALA A 540 -11.25 -29.30 -14.74
C ALA A 540 -10.22 -28.23 -14.38
N GLU A 541 -9.68 -28.29 -13.17
CA GLU A 541 -8.63 -27.41 -12.64
C GLU A 541 -7.32 -27.51 -13.43
N LEU A 542 -7.08 -28.67 -14.08
CA LEU A 542 -5.93 -28.91 -14.95
C LEU A 542 -6.32 -28.97 -16.43
N GLY A 543 -7.50 -28.45 -16.79
CA GLY A 543 -7.87 -28.26 -18.19
C GLY A 543 -8.53 -29.45 -18.89
N ASN A 544 -8.81 -30.59 -18.24
CA ASN A 544 -9.40 -31.79 -18.88
C ASN A 544 -8.66 -32.20 -20.18
N TRP A 545 -7.33 -32.26 -20.14
CA TRP A 545 -6.46 -32.52 -21.30
C TRP A 545 -6.47 -31.48 -22.43
N ASP A 546 -7.18 -30.36 -22.27
CA ASP A 546 -7.15 -29.25 -23.21
C ASP A 546 -5.91 -28.37 -22.99
N THR A 547 -4.97 -28.44 -23.93
CA THR A 547 -3.73 -27.64 -23.89
C THR A 547 -3.95 -26.13 -23.89
N SER A 548 -5.09 -25.64 -24.37
CA SER A 548 -5.42 -24.21 -24.32
C SER A 548 -5.80 -23.74 -22.91
N ARG A 549 -6.15 -24.67 -22.02
CA ARG A 549 -6.52 -24.44 -20.61
C ARG A 549 -5.49 -25.00 -19.63
N ALA A 550 -4.31 -25.36 -20.12
CA ALA A 550 -3.23 -25.88 -19.30
C ALA A 550 -2.67 -24.79 -18.38
N VAL A 551 -2.18 -25.21 -17.21
CA VAL A 551 -1.63 -24.32 -16.19
C VAL A 551 -0.15 -24.07 -16.49
N ALA A 552 0.23 -22.81 -16.71
CA ALA A 552 1.64 -22.46 -16.93
C ALA A 552 2.46 -22.61 -15.63
N LEU A 553 3.68 -23.15 -15.74
CA LEU A 553 4.65 -23.17 -14.65
C LEU A 553 5.50 -21.89 -14.68
N SER A 554 5.96 -21.47 -13.49
CA SER A 554 6.93 -20.39 -13.31
C SER A 554 8.37 -20.94 -13.37
N ALA A 555 9.25 -20.17 -14.03
CA ALA A 555 10.70 -20.37 -14.03
C ALA A 555 11.44 -19.48 -13.02
N ASP A 556 10.75 -18.82 -12.09
CA ASP A 556 11.38 -17.83 -11.18
C ASP A 556 12.45 -18.44 -10.26
N ARG A 557 12.46 -19.77 -10.11
CA ARG A 557 13.45 -20.55 -9.34
C ARG A 557 14.41 -21.34 -10.23
N TYR A 558 14.38 -21.10 -11.54
CA TYR A 558 15.26 -21.75 -12.50
C TYR A 558 16.67 -21.19 -12.40
N THR A 559 17.67 -22.08 -12.30
CA THR A 559 19.09 -21.74 -12.29
C THR A 559 19.86 -22.73 -13.16
N SER A 560 21.08 -22.40 -13.57
CA SER A 560 21.92 -23.32 -14.37
C SER A 560 22.26 -24.63 -13.66
N SER A 561 22.20 -24.66 -12.32
CA SER A 561 22.42 -25.86 -11.48
C SER A 561 21.13 -26.57 -11.06
N ASN A 562 19.97 -25.93 -11.25
CA ASN A 562 18.67 -26.46 -10.85
C ASN A 562 17.58 -25.90 -11.77
N ASN A 563 17.25 -26.67 -12.80
CA ASN A 563 16.35 -26.30 -13.90
C ASN A 563 14.88 -26.42 -13.48
N LEU A 564 14.53 -25.82 -12.34
CA LEU A 564 13.24 -25.98 -11.68
C LEU A 564 12.18 -25.05 -12.27
N TRP A 565 11.11 -25.67 -12.73
CA TRP A 565 9.83 -25.06 -13.02
C TRP A 565 8.83 -25.44 -11.94
N TYR A 566 7.91 -24.54 -11.56
CA TYR A 566 6.91 -24.91 -10.55
C TYR A 566 5.58 -24.18 -10.70
N VAL A 567 4.52 -24.78 -10.15
CA VAL A 567 3.22 -24.13 -9.97
C VAL A 567 2.47 -24.72 -8.79
N SER A 568 1.73 -23.90 -8.05
CA SER A 568 0.81 -24.37 -7.00
C SER A 568 -0.62 -24.30 -7.51
N VAL A 569 -1.35 -25.42 -7.45
CA VAL A 569 -2.75 -25.53 -7.87
C VAL A 569 -3.59 -26.00 -6.69
N THR A 570 -4.71 -25.32 -6.43
CA THR A 570 -5.66 -25.72 -5.37
C THR A 570 -6.58 -26.80 -5.90
N LEU A 571 -6.55 -27.99 -5.30
CA LEU A 571 -7.27 -29.19 -5.75
C LEU A 571 -8.13 -29.76 -4.62
N SER A 572 -9.21 -30.47 -4.96
CA SER A 572 -10.05 -31.12 -3.95
C SER A 572 -9.28 -32.22 -3.21
N ALA A 573 -9.33 -32.20 -1.87
CA ALA A 573 -8.69 -33.20 -1.04
C ALA A 573 -9.24 -34.61 -1.36
N GLY A 574 -8.34 -35.59 -1.48
CA GLY A 574 -8.69 -36.97 -1.87
C GLY A 574 -8.97 -37.19 -3.36
N ALA A 575 -8.96 -36.15 -4.19
CA ALA A 575 -9.14 -36.31 -5.64
C ALA A 575 -8.02 -37.16 -6.25
N ARG A 576 -8.38 -38.04 -7.18
CA ARG A 576 -7.46 -38.86 -7.97
C ARG A 576 -7.55 -38.46 -9.42
N PHE A 577 -6.42 -38.19 -10.05
CA PHE A 577 -6.37 -37.75 -11.44
C PHE A 577 -5.06 -38.14 -12.11
N GLU A 578 -5.07 -38.05 -13.43
CA GLU A 578 -3.87 -38.13 -14.26
C GLU A 578 -3.45 -36.75 -14.75
N TYR A 579 -2.16 -36.54 -14.92
CA TYR A 579 -1.59 -35.30 -15.44
C TYR A 579 -0.31 -35.57 -16.26
N LYS A 580 0.10 -34.55 -17.02
CA LYS A 580 1.30 -34.58 -17.86
C LYS A 580 1.84 -33.17 -18.08
N TYR A 581 3.14 -33.07 -18.28
CA TYR A 581 3.80 -31.83 -18.69
C TYR A 581 3.94 -31.73 -20.21
N PHE A 582 3.84 -30.52 -20.73
CA PHE A 582 4.30 -30.21 -22.08
C PHE A 582 5.08 -28.90 -22.10
N ARG A 583 6.00 -28.79 -23.05
CA ARG A 583 6.69 -27.54 -23.38
C ARG A 583 6.06 -26.91 -24.60
N LYS A 584 5.96 -25.59 -24.60
CA LYS A 584 5.50 -24.80 -25.74
C LYS A 584 6.61 -23.84 -26.18
N ALA A 585 7.03 -23.95 -27.42
CA ALA A 585 7.99 -23.04 -28.03
C ALA A 585 7.32 -21.72 -28.46
N SER A 586 8.14 -20.71 -28.77
CA SER A 586 7.68 -19.38 -29.18
C SER A 586 6.87 -19.36 -30.48
N ASP A 587 7.08 -20.34 -31.36
CA ASP A 587 6.29 -20.57 -32.59
C ASP A 587 4.95 -21.28 -32.34
N GLY A 588 4.67 -21.64 -31.08
CA GLY A 588 3.45 -22.33 -30.67
C GLY A 588 3.56 -23.86 -30.72
N ALA A 589 4.68 -24.44 -31.15
CA ALA A 589 4.85 -25.89 -31.21
C ALA A 589 4.83 -26.50 -29.79
N ILE A 590 4.00 -27.54 -29.62
CA ILE A 590 3.85 -28.28 -28.36
C ILE A 590 4.65 -29.59 -28.42
N ARG A 591 5.44 -29.86 -27.38
CA ARG A 591 6.11 -31.15 -27.18
C ARG A 591 5.78 -31.69 -25.80
N TRP A 592 5.16 -32.86 -25.76
CA TRP A 592 4.82 -33.57 -24.52
C TRP A 592 6.03 -34.29 -23.94
N GLU A 593 6.04 -34.48 -22.62
CA GLU A 593 6.92 -35.49 -22.01
C GLU A 593 6.54 -36.91 -22.47
N SER A 594 7.40 -37.90 -22.27
CA SER A 594 7.09 -39.28 -22.70
C SER A 594 5.98 -39.92 -21.85
N ASP A 595 5.36 -40.97 -22.40
CA ASP A 595 4.42 -41.82 -21.66
C ASP A 595 5.12 -42.62 -20.54
N PRO A 596 4.37 -43.14 -19.54
CA PRO A 596 2.91 -43.00 -19.33
C PRO A 596 2.53 -41.66 -18.70
N ASN A 597 1.21 -41.36 -18.66
CA ASN A 597 0.67 -40.28 -17.82
C ASN A 597 1.09 -40.46 -16.36
N ARG A 598 1.18 -39.35 -15.62
CA ARG A 598 1.47 -39.36 -14.18
C ARG A 598 0.15 -39.43 -13.42
N GLY A 599 0.06 -40.28 -12.39
CA GLY A 599 -1.09 -40.35 -11.50
C GLY A 599 -0.80 -39.65 -10.18
N TYR A 600 -1.76 -38.88 -9.65
CA TYR A 600 -1.66 -38.25 -8.34
C TYR A 600 -2.95 -38.40 -7.53
N THR A 601 -2.80 -38.57 -6.22
CA THR A 601 -3.90 -38.51 -5.25
C THR A 601 -3.63 -37.36 -4.30
N VAL A 602 -4.53 -36.38 -4.27
CA VAL A 602 -4.42 -35.22 -3.37
C VAL A 602 -4.52 -35.69 -1.92
N PRO A 603 -3.54 -35.40 -1.05
CA PRO A 603 -3.64 -35.74 0.36
C PRO A 603 -4.90 -35.15 1.00
N SER A 604 -5.51 -35.91 1.89
CA SER A 604 -6.66 -35.48 2.71
C SER A 604 -6.25 -35.36 4.17
N ASP A 605 -5.06 -34.81 4.41
CA ASP A 605 -4.50 -34.63 5.73
C ASP A 605 -4.64 -33.18 6.24
N CYS A 606 -4.16 -32.98 7.46
CA CYS A 606 -4.28 -31.73 8.18
C CYS A 606 -3.42 -30.58 7.66
N GLN A 607 -2.50 -30.83 6.72
CA GLN A 607 -1.56 -29.79 6.28
C GLN A 607 -2.20 -28.84 5.27
N GLY A 608 -3.20 -29.30 4.50
CA GLY A 608 -3.86 -28.50 3.47
C GLY A 608 -2.92 -28.06 2.33
N GLN A 609 -1.70 -28.61 2.29
CA GLN A 609 -0.69 -28.35 1.28
C GLN A 609 0.07 -29.65 0.98
N ALA A 610 0.51 -29.81 -0.27
CA ALA A 610 1.32 -30.93 -0.69
C ALA A 610 2.33 -30.50 -1.75
N VAL A 611 3.42 -31.26 -1.90
CA VAL A 611 4.42 -31.04 -2.95
C VAL A 611 4.58 -32.32 -3.75
N GLN A 612 4.48 -32.21 -5.06
CA GLN A 612 4.78 -33.25 -6.03
C GLN A 612 6.06 -32.85 -6.78
N ASN A 613 7.12 -33.65 -6.66
CA ASN A 613 8.38 -33.40 -7.34
C ASN A 613 8.55 -34.37 -8.50
N ASP A 614 8.75 -33.81 -9.68
CA ASP A 614 8.89 -34.51 -10.95
C ASP A 614 10.18 -34.09 -11.66
N SER A 615 10.55 -34.88 -12.66
CA SER A 615 11.61 -34.58 -13.60
C SER A 615 11.15 -35.02 -14.98
N TRP A 616 11.50 -34.23 -15.99
CA TRP A 616 11.03 -34.42 -17.35
C TRP A 616 11.32 -35.83 -17.87
N ARG A 617 10.28 -36.49 -18.43
CA ARG A 617 10.37 -37.83 -19.01
C ARG A 617 10.76 -37.82 -20.48
#